data_AF-A0A4V3JJ73-F1
#
_entry.id   AF-A0A4V3JJ73-F1
#
_cell.length_a   1.000
_cell.length_b   1.000
_cell.length_c   1.000
_cell.angle_alpha   90.00
_cell.angle_beta   90.00
_cell.angle_gamma   90.00
#
_symmetry.space_group_name_H-M   'P 1'
#
loop_
_entity.id
_entity.type
_entity.pdbx_description
1 polymer ?
#
loop_
_entity_poly.entity_id
_entity_poly.type
_entity_poly.pdbx_seq_one_letter_code
_entity_poly.pdbx_strand_id
1 'polypeptide(L)'
;MKSIEFQSIDRKKRIYILFSTFIFLIGINLNAEVKKENQVLDWDPGRKQFIHKNVTLEELGLKSQTHYILENFSIHSQLDHTPIPLEQVEGNLKLLTLGFHLRKIESKFQTISTLSGSKERITNFPSKVIVRVDAPYAYSPTDYFDSKVGLKNTALTIPPAESNGNWNSELWFAPKWDFPVLSTFAFERIIDTATCPDSIYHEYTHLITGKYLGNNAIGRSLAEGISDYYAASLLNYPELYTHKTCEAVKRQLLVSSFRLDKQIGFYDAAIESDFKKDFTFIPSLLWQYRELVGAELADVTIFQAITKTNAGDRFFPEFINTLSSSLFTELKKRNGEEKAREVALQMENKVLIPHGLYSKMSRNQSVFSVFPKTLVRVPNSDEKSNEFCNTKNELEFYWQEVGVEEPTLRFYWNCNQVKLPLVIQMEQTNPMNYLFSSNLHFLNGKLKFASISADKPNPKLSKENQVLYLQMYRYIKDNYFYRNTMEKEVRLYLDGGNDSNHVENIRMEFAYLGSSKKRFRYTFAAFKDGVY
;
A
#
# COMPACT_ATOMS: atom_id res chain seq x y z
N MET A 1 -70.33 -43.59 56.32
CA MET A 1 -70.00 -42.39 55.51
C MET A 1 -69.79 -41.20 56.44
N LYS A 2 -68.52 -40.80 56.69
CA LYS A 2 -68.10 -39.48 57.21
C LYS A 2 -66.57 -39.53 57.48
N SER A 3 -65.74 -39.21 56.48
CA SER A 3 -64.30 -38.89 56.70
C SER A 3 -63.54 -38.42 55.44
N ILE A 4 -64.12 -37.57 54.57
CA ILE A 4 -63.39 -37.11 53.36
C ILE A 4 -63.19 -35.57 53.32
N GLU A 5 -63.87 -34.78 54.15
CA GLU A 5 -63.80 -33.31 54.01
C GLU A 5 -62.63 -32.61 54.74
N PHE A 6 -61.90 -33.28 55.64
CA PHE A 6 -60.87 -32.60 56.45
C PHE A 6 -59.46 -32.52 55.84
N GLN A 7 -59.17 -33.22 54.73
CA GLN A 7 -57.82 -33.22 54.11
C GLN A 7 -57.63 -32.22 52.95
N SER A 8 -58.71 -31.62 52.41
CA SER A 8 -58.59 -30.76 51.22
C SER A 8 -58.22 -29.30 51.55
N ILE A 9 -58.55 -28.82 52.74
CA ILE A 9 -58.33 -27.42 53.17
C ILE A 9 -56.86 -27.17 53.51
N ASP A 10 -56.19 -28.13 54.13
CA ASP A 10 -54.79 -28.00 54.57
C ASP A 10 -53.80 -28.05 53.40
N ARG A 11 -54.14 -28.82 52.35
CA ARG A 11 -53.36 -28.88 51.11
C ARG A 11 -53.44 -27.59 50.30
N LYS A 12 -54.62 -26.94 50.27
CA LYS A 12 -54.80 -25.63 49.61
C LYS A 12 -54.03 -24.51 50.32
N LYS A 13 -54.01 -24.49 51.66
CA LYS A 13 -53.20 -23.51 52.43
C LYS A 13 -51.69 -23.70 52.21
N ARG A 14 -51.19 -24.94 52.18
CA ARG A 14 -49.77 -25.21 51.89
C ARG A 14 -49.37 -24.81 50.47
N ILE A 15 -50.23 -25.07 49.47
CA ILE A 15 -49.98 -24.64 48.09
C ILE A 15 -49.97 -23.11 48.01
N TYR A 16 -50.90 -22.41 48.68
CA TYR A 16 -50.97 -20.96 48.66
C TYR A 16 -49.75 -20.31 49.32
N ILE A 17 -49.27 -20.86 50.44
CA ILE A 17 -48.05 -20.39 51.12
C ILE A 17 -46.82 -20.63 50.26
N LEU A 18 -46.69 -21.81 49.64
CA LEU A 18 -45.60 -22.11 48.71
C LEU A 18 -45.62 -21.18 47.48
N PHE A 19 -46.81 -20.92 46.92
CA PHE A 19 -46.99 -19.98 45.81
C PHE A 19 -46.69 -18.54 46.22
N SER A 20 -47.07 -18.11 47.43
CA SER A 20 -46.77 -16.75 47.92
C SER A 20 -45.29 -16.56 48.21
N THR A 21 -44.58 -17.56 48.76
CA THR A 21 -43.12 -17.50 48.91
C THR A 21 -42.41 -17.52 47.56
N PHE A 22 -42.94 -18.26 46.56
CA PHE A 22 -42.37 -18.30 45.21
C PHE A 22 -42.56 -16.96 44.48
N ILE A 23 -43.73 -16.33 44.60
CA ILE A 23 -44.00 -14.98 44.07
C ILE A 23 -43.19 -13.91 44.80
N PHE A 24 -42.97 -14.04 46.11
CA PHE A 24 -42.16 -13.09 46.88
C PHE A 24 -40.65 -13.22 46.52
N LEU A 25 -40.14 -14.44 46.32
CA LEU A 25 -38.75 -14.67 45.87
C LEU A 25 -38.51 -14.22 44.42
N ILE A 26 -39.52 -14.33 43.54
CA ILE A 26 -39.45 -13.77 42.18
C ILE A 26 -39.58 -12.24 42.20
N GLY A 27 -40.46 -11.70 43.06
CA GLY A 27 -40.66 -10.25 43.21
C GLY A 27 -39.45 -9.52 43.79
N ILE A 28 -38.68 -10.16 44.69
CA ILE A 28 -37.44 -9.57 45.24
C ILE A 28 -36.29 -9.63 44.21
N ASN A 29 -36.25 -10.64 43.34
CA ASN A 29 -35.24 -10.72 42.26
C ASN A 29 -35.56 -9.85 41.04
N LEU A 30 -36.75 -9.25 40.93
CA LEU A 30 -37.12 -8.37 39.83
C LEU A 30 -36.75 -6.88 40.04
N ASN A 31 -36.32 -6.50 41.25
CA ASN A 31 -35.88 -5.13 41.58
C ASN A 31 -34.41 -5.03 42.01
N ALA A 32 -33.63 -6.10 41.88
CA ALA A 32 -32.19 -5.92 41.79
C ALA A 32 -31.92 -5.38 40.37
N GLU A 33 -31.74 -4.07 40.24
CA GLU A 33 -30.99 -3.52 39.10
C GLU A 33 -29.67 -4.28 39.07
N VAL A 34 -29.60 -5.32 38.24
CA VAL A 34 -28.35 -6.01 37.95
C VAL A 34 -27.52 -4.96 37.25
N LYS A 35 -26.64 -4.30 38.01
CA LYS A 35 -25.70 -3.30 37.52
C LYS A 35 -24.99 -3.94 36.33
N LYS A 36 -25.35 -3.51 35.13
CA LYS A 36 -24.80 -4.09 33.91
C LYS A 36 -23.30 -3.86 33.96
N GLU A 37 -22.51 -4.92 33.92
CA GLU A 37 -21.06 -4.79 33.93
C GLU A 37 -20.63 -4.15 32.61
N ASN A 38 -20.07 -2.95 32.70
CA ASN A 38 -19.53 -2.25 31.54
C ASN A 38 -18.20 -2.89 31.15
N GLN A 39 -18.16 -3.51 29.98
CA GLN A 39 -16.99 -4.18 29.43
C GLN A 39 -16.68 -3.67 28.02
N VAL A 40 -15.40 -3.71 27.68
CA VAL A 40 -14.86 -3.50 26.32
C VAL A 40 -13.95 -4.64 25.93
N LEU A 41 -13.76 -4.84 24.64
CA LEU A 41 -12.64 -5.62 24.13
C LEU A 41 -11.39 -4.74 24.15
N ASP A 42 -10.33 -5.08 24.89
CA ASP A 42 -9.04 -4.38 24.86
C ASP A 42 -7.90 -5.33 24.48
N TRP A 43 -6.87 -4.80 23.81
CA TRP A 43 -5.78 -5.60 23.27
C TRP A 43 -4.83 -6.01 24.39
N ASP A 44 -4.60 -7.33 24.55
CA ASP A 44 -3.58 -7.86 25.45
C ASP A 44 -2.28 -8.16 24.68
N PRO A 45 -1.19 -7.39 24.90
CA PRO A 45 0.05 -7.58 24.14
C PRO A 45 0.73 -8.93 24.39
N GLY A 46 0.54 -9.52 25.57
CA GLY A 46 1.18 -10.79 25.95
C GLY A 46 0.53 -11.99 25.24
N ARG A 47 -0.80 -12.01 25.18
CA ARG A 47 -1.61 -13.05 24.53
C ARG A 47 -1.81 -12.78 23.04
N LYS A 48 -1.55 -11.56 22.57
CA LYS A 48 -1.76 -11.09 21.19
C LYS A 48 -3.20 -11.36 20.73
N GLN A 49 -4.16 -10.99 21.57
CA GLN A 49 -5.59 -11.10 21.28
C GLN A 49 -6.39 -10.08 22.11
N PHE A 50 -7.60 -9.77 21.66
CA PHE A 50 -8.55 -9.01 22.46
C PHE A 50 -9.09 -9.81 23.65
N ILE A 51 -9.23 -9.15 24.79
CA ILE A 51 -9.83 -9.70 26.01
C ILE A 51 -10.86 -8.74 26.56
N HIS A 52 -11.84 -9.28 27.30
CA HIS A 52 -12.81 -8.47 28.02
C HIS A 52 -12.11 -7.71 29.16
N LYS A 53 -12.34 -6.40 29.20
CA LYS A 53 -11.83 -5.51 30.23
C LYS A 53 -12.98 -4.67 30.78
N ASN A 54 -13.11 -4.66 32.10
CA ASN A 54 -14.08 -3.81 32.77
C ASN A 54 -13.67 -2.35 32.61
N VAL A 55 -14.64 -1.48 32.31
CA VAL A 55 -14.44 -0.03 32.17
C VAL A 55 -15.54 0.75 32.85
N THR A 56 -15.27 2.00 33.18
CA THR A 56 -16.30 2.94 33.63
C THR A 56 -16.78 3.82 32.47
N LEU A 57 -17.96 4.43 32.59
CA LEU A 57 -18.41 5.43 31.60
C LEU A 57 -17.51 6.69 31.62
N GLU A 58 -16.93 7.02 32.78
CA GLU A 58 -15.97 8.13 32.89
C GLU A 58 -14.71 7.86 32.06
N GLU A 59 -14.24 6.61 32.04
CA GLU A 59 -13.12 6.19 31.21
C GLU A 59 -13.39 6.31 29.71
N LEU A 60 -14.65 6.47 29.27
CA LEU A 60 -15.00 6.78 27.87
C LEU A 60 -14.88 8.26 27.52
N GLY A 61 -14.69 9.17 28.47
CA GLY A 61 -14.48 10.59 28.19
C GLY A 61 -15.67 11.27 27.52
N LEU A 62 -16.89 10.93 27.97
CA LEU A 62 -18.16 11.44 27.45
C LEU A 62 -18.25 12.98 27.58
N LYS A 63 -18.85 13.62 26.58
CA LYS A 63 -19.12 15.07 26.54
C LYS A 63 -20.59 15.43 26.70
N SER A 64 -21.44 14.42 26.87
CA SER A 64 -22.84 14.57 27.20
C SER A 64 -23.21 13.62 28.32
N GLN A 65 -24.11 14.07 29.20
CA GLN A 65 -24.65 13.27 30.30
C GLN A 65 -25.83 12.40 29.88
N THR A 66 -26.36 12.59 28.67
CA THR A 66 -27.59 11.94 28.21
C THR A 66 -27.41 11.17 26.91
N HIS A 67 -26.43 11.52 26.08
CA HIS A 67 -26.23 10.97 24.74
C HIS A 67 -24.77 10.55 24.50
N TYR A 68 -24.55 9.61 23.58
CA TYR A 68 -23.24 9.03 23.31
C TYR A 68 -22.38 9.95 22.43
N ILE A 69 -21.83 10.98 23.09
CA ILE A 69 -21.03 12.02 22.46
C ILE A 69 -19.64 12.01 23.10
N LEU A 70 -18.60 11.92 22.25
CA LEU A 70 -17.19 12.01 22.63
C LEU A 70 -16.62 13.38 22.24
N GLU A 71 -15.32 13.62 22.46
CA GLU A 71 -14.66 14.89 22.08
C GLU A 71 -14.91 15.26 20.62
N ASN A 72 -14.58 14.35 19.69
CA ASN A 72 -14.70 14.60 18.25
C ASN A 72 -15.75 13.75 17.53
N PHE A 73 -16.47 12.90 18.26
CA PHE A 73 -17.44 11.98 17.67
C PHE A 73 -18.83 12.15 18.26
N SER A 74 -19.84 11.96 17.42
CA SER A 74 -21.23 11.78 17.81
C SER A 74 -21.67 10.41 17.29
N ILE A 75 -22.16 9.53 18.16
CA ILE A 75 -22.47 8.14 17.79
C ILE A 75 -23.99 7.96 17.67
N HIS A 76 -24.45 7.51 16.51
CA HIS A 76 -25.85 7.43 16.10
C HIS A 76 -26.22 5.99 15.76
N SER A 77 -27.47 5.64 16.05
CA SER A 77 -28.06 4.37 15.60
C SER A 77 -28.62 4.55 14.19
N GLN A 78 -28.32 3.63 13.28
CA GLN A 78 -28.82 3.60 11.92
C GLN A 78 -28.69 4.98 11.22
N LEU A 79 -29.81 5.51 10.71
CA LEU A 79 -29.90 6.84 10.09
C LEU A 79 -30.45 7.91 11.05
N ASP A 80 -30.53 7.63 12.35
CA ASP A 80 -31.10 8.56 13.32
C ASP A 80 -30.30 9.87 13.38
N HIS A 81 -31.04 10.97 13.51
CA HIS A 81 -30.44 12.31 13.65
C HIS A 81 -29.96 12.60 15.08
N THR A 82 -30.53 11.92 16.08
CA THR A 82 -30.12 12.05 17.48
C THR A 82 -29.07 11.00 17.82
N PRO A 83 -28.03 11.34 18.60
CA PRO A 83 -27.07 10.34 19.05
C PRO A 83 -27.73 9.31 19.99
N ILE A 84 -27.07 8.17 20.20
CA ILE A 84 -27.62 7.09 21.03
C ILE A 84 -27.73 7.55 22.50
N PRO A 85 -28.86 7.36 23.20
CA PRO A 85 -28.97 7.64 24.63
C PRO A 85 -28.00 6.79 25.47
N LEU A 86 -27.38 7.35 26.51
CA LEU A 86 -26.40 6.62 27.34
C LEU A 86 -26.98 5.38 28.03
N GLU A 87 -28.28 5.38 28.35
CA GLU A 87 -28.99 4.22 28.89
C GLU A 87 -28.90 2.98 27.96
N GLN A 88 -28.76 3.20 26.64
CA GLN A 88 -28.57 2.14 25.65
C GLN A 88 -27.10 1.71 25.49
N VAL A 89 -26.16 2.56 25.93
CA VAL A 89 -24.71 2.30 25.92
C VAL A 89 -24.30 1.46 27.13
N GLU A 90 -24.93 1.68 28.28
CA GLU A 90 -24.64 0.94 29.51
C GLU A 90 -24.85 -0.57 29.36
N GLY A 91 -23.78 -1.32 29.64
CA GLY A 91 -23.71 -2.78 29.46
C GLY A 91 -23.62 -3.25 28.02
N ASN A 92 -23.58 -2.35 27.03
CA ASN A 92 -23.52 -2.72 25.63
C ASN A 92 -22.07 -2.84 25.14
N LEU A 93 -21.54 -4.08 25.13
CA LEU A 93 -20.16 -4.38 24.74
C LEU A 93 -19.76 -3.75 23.39
N LYS A 94 -20.63 -3.82 22.37
CA LYS A 94 -20.39 -3.25 21.03
C LYS A 94 -20.16 -1.74 21.11
N LEU A 95 -21.12 -1.03 21.69
CA LEU A 95 -21.08 0.44 21.76
C LEU A 95 -19.91 0.91 22.62
N LEU A 96 -19.72 0.31 23.80
CA LEU A 96 -18.60 0.61 24.69
C LEU A 96 -17.25 0.38 23.99
N THR A 97 -17.09 -0.74 23.29
CA THR A 97 -15.86 -1.08 22.53
C THR A 97 -15.61 -0.07 21.43
N LEU A 98 -16.64 0.31 20.66
CA LEU A 98 -16.53 1.30 19.59
C LEU A 98 -16.00 2.65 20.11
N GLY A 99 -16.64 3.25 21.12
CA GLY A 99 -16.20 4.55 21.62
C GLY A 99 -14.84 4.50 22.33
N PHE A 100 -14.55 3.39 23.02
CA PHE A 100 -13.23 3.17 23.63
C PHE A 100 -12.12 3.18 22.57
N HIS A 101 -12.32 2.45 21.47
CA HIS A 101 -11.31 2.33 20.42
C HIS A 101 -11.21 3.54 19.50
N LEU A 102 -12.31 4.25 19.22
CA LEU A 102 -12.28 5.54 18.53
C LEU A 102 -11.36 6.55 19.26
N ARG A 103 -11.43 6.60 20.60
CA ARG A 103 -10.53 7.44 21.40
C ARG A 103 -9.09 6.97 21.38
N LYS A 104 -8.88 5.64 21.43
CA LYS A 104 -7.54 5.05 21.43
C LYS A 104 -6.79 5.37 20.12
N ILE A 105 -7.44 5.19 18.97
CA ILE A 105 -6.84 5.50 17.67
C ILE A 105 -6.67 7.02 17.47
N GLU A 106 -7.63 7.83 17.93
CA GLU A 106 -7.50 9.29 17.90
C GLU A 106 -6.30 9.78 18.71
N SER A 107 -6.12 9.29 19.93
CA SER A 107 -4.96 9.63 20.77
C SER A 107 -3.63 9.22 20.13
N LYS A 108 -3.61 8.07 19.44
CA LYS A 108 -2.44 7.66 18.66
C LYS A 108 -2.13 8.65 17.54
N PHE A 109 -3.11 9.05 16.74
CA PHE A 109 -2.89 10.04 15.67
C PHE A 109 -2.54 11.43 16.19
N GLN A 110 -3.05 11.85 17.35
CA GLN A 110 -2.59 13.08 18.02
C GLN A 110 -1.10 13.00 18.35
N THR A 111 -0.65 11.86 18.88
CA THR A 111 0.76 11.61 19.19
C THR A 111 1.61 11.63 17.92
N ILE A 112 1.19 10.93 16.86
CA ILE A 112 1.87 10.92 15.56
C ILE A 112 1.96 12.34 14.98
N SER A 113 0.87 13.10 14.98
CA SER A 113 0.84 14.48 14.49
C SER A 113 1.85 15.36 15.24
N THR A 114 1.85 15.28 16.57
CA THR A 114 2.76 16.03 17.44
C THR A 114 4.22 15.68 17.15
N LEU A 115 4.55 14.38 17.09
CA LEU A 115 5.91 13.91 16.82
C LEU A 115 6.38 14.21 15.39
N SER A 116 5.45 14.26 14.42
CA SER A 116 5.75 14.62 13.04
C SER A 116 6.10 16.10 12.85
N GLY A 117 5.87 16.94 13.88
CA GLY A 117 6.00 18.39 13.80
C GLY A 117 4.91 19.06 12.95
N SER A 118 3.81 18.36 12.68
CA SER A 118 2.66 18.93 11.98
C SER A 118 2.05 20.04 12.84
N LYS A 119 1.89 21.23 12.24
CA LYS A 119 1.15 22.35 12.86
C LYS A 119 -0.36 22.19 12.69
N GLU A 120 -0.78 21.27 11.82
CA GLU A 120 -2.18 21.01 11.54
C GLU A 120 -2.78 20.15 12.65
N ARG A 121 -3.93 20.57 13.16
CA ARG A 121 -4.69 19.79 14.14
C ARG A 121 -5.51 18.73 13.39
N ILE A 122 -4.85 17.69 12.92
CA ILE A 122 -5.43 16.70 11.99
C ILE A 122 -6.65 15.96 12.55
N THR A 123 -6.69 15.81 13.88
CA THR A 123 -7.80 15.20 14.63
C THR A 123 -8.86 16.20 15.09
N ASN A 124 -8.67 17.51 14.85
CA ASN A 124 -9.68 18.52 15.16
C ASN A 124 -10.56 18.71 13.93
N PHE A 125 -11.66 17.98 13.91
CA PHE A 125 -12.66 18.13 12.86
C PHE A 125 -13.49 19.41 13.12
N PRO A 126 -13.84 20.18 12.07
CA PRO A 126 -14.64 21.41 12.23
C PRO A 126 -16.00 21.17 12.89
N SER A 127 -16.58 20.01 12.63
CA SER A 127 -17.77 19.46 13.27
C SER A 127 -17.45 18.06 13.82
N LYS A 128 -18.22 17.60 14.80
CA LYS A 128 -18.06 16.21 15.30
C LYS A 128 -18.34 15.24 14.16
N VAL A 129 -17.46 14.25 14.01
CA VAL A 129 -17.66 13.14 13.06
C VAL A 129 -18.87 12.33 13.49
N ILE A 130 -19.81 12.13 12.56
CA ILE A 130 -20.99 11.30 12.80
C ILE A 130 -20.60 9.84 12.59
N VAL A 131 -20.72 9.03 13.64
CA VAL A 131 -20.48 7.59 13.58
C VAL A 131 -21.81 6.88 13.61
N ARG A 132 -22.16 6.19 12.53
CA ARG A 132 -23.41 5.42 12.40
C ARG A 132 -23.14 3.95 12.64
N VAL A 133 -23.74 3.39 13.68
CA VAL A 133 -23.78 1.94 13.90
C VAL A 133 -25.07 1.37 13.33
N ASP A 134 -25.03 0.12 12.87
CA ASP A 134 -26.19 -0.54 12.29
C ASP A 134 -26.76 0.23 11.08
N ALA A 135 -25.92 0.97 10.35
CA ALA A 135 -26.32 1.78 9.21
C ALA A 135 -26.89 0.88 8.09
N PRO A 136 -28.19 1.00 7.76
CA PRO A 136 -28.74 0.27 6.62
C PRO A 136 -28.03 0.73 5.35
N TYR A 137 -27.77 -0.18 4.41
CA TYR A 137 -27.14 0.09 3.11
C TYR A 137 -25.64 0.37 3.08
N ALA A 138 -24.88 0.22 4.18
CA ALA A 138 -23.41 0.35 4.10
C ALA A 138 -22.74 -0.66 3.12
N TYR A 139 -23.50 -1.64 2.63
CA TYR A 139 -23.09 -2.64 1.64
C TYR A 139 -23.83 -2.60 0.29
N SER A 140 -24.75 -1.65 0.03
CA SER A 140 -25.51 -1.66 -1.24
C SER A 140 -24.67 -1.07 -2.39
N PRO A 141 -24.29 -1.85 -3.42
CA PRO A 141 -23.59 -1.34 -4.59
C PRO A 141 -24.52 -0.58 -5.57
N THR A 142 -25.83 -0.54 -5.30
CA THR A 142 -26.88 0.00 -6.17
C THR A 142 -27.65 1.17 -5.58
N ASP A 143 -27.72 1.31 -4.24
CA ASP A 143 -28.68 2.23 -3.61
C ASP A 143 -28.06 3.45 -2.91
N TYR A 144 -26.72 3.58 -2.90
CA TYR A 144 -26.08 4.85 -2.55
C TYR A 144 -25.59 5.56 -3.82
N PHE A 145 -26.39 6.48 -4.31
CA PHE A 145 -26.03 7.46 -5.33
C PHE A 145 -26.03 8.85 -4.68
N ASP A 146 -24.92 9.24 -4.05
CA ASP A 146 -24.59 10.67 -4.00
C ASP A 146 -23.96 11.01 -5.36
N SER A 147 -24.62 11.88 -6.14
CA SER A 147 -24.13 12.34 -7.45
C SER A 147 -22.78 13.07 -7.38
N LYS A 148 -22.28 13.37 -6.17
CA LYS A 148 -21.01 14.03 -5.91
C LYS A 148 -19.90 13.13 -5.38
N VAL A 149 -20.20 11.92 -4.88
CA VAL A 149 -19.19 11.03 -4.27
C VAL A 149 -19.41 9.58 -4.70
N GLY A 150 -18.79 9.21 -5.83
CA GLY A 150 -18.82 7.83 -6.34
C GLY A 150 -17.79 6.93 -5.65
N LEU A 151 -18.19 6.21 -4.60
CA LEU A 151 -17.33 5.24 -3.92
C LEU A 151 -18.10 3.98 -3.47
N LYS A 152 -17.48 2.81 -3.67
CA LYS A 152 -17.93 1.49 -3.21
C LYS A 152 -16.86 0.92 -2.27
N ASN A 153 -17.12 0.76 -0.98
CA ASN A 153 -16.30 -0.06 -0.07
C ASN A 153 -17.15 -0.69 1.05
N THR A 154 -16.66 -1.77 1.64
CA THR A 154 -17.34 -2.69 2.58
C THR A 154 -17.29 -2.24 4.06
N ALA A 155 -16.76 -1.06 4.33
CA ALA A 155 -17.14 -0.16 5.40
C ALA A 155 -16.88 1.24 4.82
N LEU A 156 -17.91 2.09 4.81
CA LEU A 156 -17.85 3.37 4.11
C LEU A 156 -17.48 4.44 5.14
N THR A 157 -16.19 4.60 5.43
CA THR A 157 -15.73 5.93 5.81
C THR A 157 -16.01 6.84 4.62
N ILE A 158 -16.93 7.79 4.77
CA ILE A 158 -17.12 8.83 3.75
C ILE A 158 -15.92 9.77 3.94
N PRO A 159 -14.94 9.75 3.01
CA PRO A 159 -13.74 10.53 3.19
C PRO A 159 -14.14 12.00 3.36
N PRO A 160 -13.44 12.76 4.21
CA PRO A 160 -13.77 14.14 4.46
C PRO A 160 -13.84 14.91 3.12
N ALA A 161 -15.01 15.44 2.79
CA ALA A 161 -15.22 16.21 1.56
C ALA A 161 -15.60 17.64 1.93
N GLU A 162 -14.87 18.60 1.36
CA GLU A 162 -15.22 20.01 1.48
C GLU A 162 -16.40 20.31 0.55
N SER A 163 -17.58 20.50 1.14
CA SER A 163 -18.74 21.04 0.42
C SER A 163 -19.04 22.42 0.97
N ASN A 164 -18.93 23.44 0.12
CA ASN A 164 -19.21 24.83 0.48
C ASN A 164 -18.41 25.35 1.69
N GLY A 165 -17.14 24.93 1.84
CA GLY A 165 -16.28 25.33 2.96
C GLY A 165 -16.52 24.56 4.27
N ASN A 166 -17.45 23.61 4.30
CA ASN A 166 -17.68 22.72 5.43
C ASN A 166 -17.21 21.30 5.11
N TRP A 167 -16.39 20.75 6.00
CA TRP A 167 -15.98 19.35 5.96
C TRP A 167 -17.06 18.50 6.60
N ASN A 168 -17.73 17.67 5.81
CA ASN A 168 -18.61 16.63 6.34
C ASN A 168 -17.83 15.31 6.36
N SER A 169 -17.83 14.63 7.51
CA SER A 169 -17.15 13.35 7.69
C SER A 169 -18.03 12.43 8.50
N GLU A 170 -18.30 11.23 7.96
CA GLU A 170 -19.07 10.20 8.65
C GLU A 170 -18.36 8.85 8.57
N LEU A 171 -18.51 8.05 9.63
CA LEU A 171 -18.08 6.64 9.70
C LEU A 171 -19.31 5.75 9.74
N TRP A 172 -19.40 4.79 8.84
CA TRP A 172 -20.57 3.92 8.71
C TRP A 172 -20.19 2.47 8.97
N PHE A 173 -20.74 1.91 10.04
CA PHE A 173 -20.64 0.50 10.38
C PHE A 173 -21.99 -0.16 10.10
N ALA A 174 -22.01 -1.15 9.21
CA ALA A 174 -23.24 -1.85 8.89
C ALA A 174 -23.66 -2.83 9.99
N PRO A 175 -24.95 -3.18 10.06
CA PRO A 175 -25.42 -4.21 10.96
C PRO A 175 -24.91 -5.58 10.53
N LYS A 176 -24.88 -6.52 11.47
CA LYS A 176 -24.71 -7.94 11.14
C LYS A 176 -25.83 -8.40 10.19
N TRP A 177 -25.49 -9.02 9.06
CA TRP A 177 -26.49 -9.63 8.18
C TRP A 177 -26.57 -11.13 8.47
N ASP A 178 -27.71 -11.56 9.01
CA ASP A 178 -28.11 -12.96 9.07
C ASP A 178 -29.21 -13.15 8.01
N PHE A 179 -28.93 -13.75 6.86
CA PHE A 179 -30.00 -14.10 5.90
C PHE A 179 -30.70 -15.38 6.36
N PRO A 180 -31.99 -15.33 6.75
CA PRO A 180 -32.78 -16.54 6.77
C PRO A 180 -33.22 -16.80 5.32
N VAL A 181 -33.12 -18.06 4.87
CA VAL A 181 -33.70 -18.63 3.64
C VAL A 181 -32.67 -19.01 2.54
N LEU A 182 -32.64 -20.34 2.32
CA LEU A 182 -32.01 -21.16 1.27
C LEU A 182 -30.53 -21.56 1.43
N SER A 183 -30.39 -22.87 1.65
CA SER A 183 -29.18 -23.69 1.78
C SER A 183 -28.18 -23.54 0.63
N THR A 184 -27.42 -22.44 0.63
CA THR A 184 -26.16 -22.34 -0.09
C THR A 184 -25.09 -21.80 0.86
N PHE A 185 -23.97 -22.52 0.95
CA PHE A 185 -22.90 -22.46 1.95
C PHE A 185 -22.12 -21.12 2.07
N ALA A 186 -22.64 -20.01 1.53
CA ALA A 186 -21.89 -18.76 1.35
C ALA A 186 -22.47 -17.52 2.07
N PHE A 187 -23.65 -17.57 2.71
CA PHE A 187 -24.38 -16.36 3.13
C PHE A 187 -24.53 -16.09 4.64
N GLU A 188 -23.75 -16.73 5.53
CA GLU A 188 -23.68 -16.37 6.97
C GLU A 188 -22.70 -15.22 7.30
N ARG A 189 -22.28 -14.39 6.32
CA ARG A 189 -20.89 -13.87 6.34
C ARG A 189 -20.67 -12.35 6.21
N ILE A 190 -21.48 -11.51 6.85
CA ILE A 190 -21.08 -10.11 7.08
C ILE A 190 -21.02 -9.85 8.59
N ILE A 191 -19.80 -9.61 9.07
CA ILE A 191 -19.49 -9.33 10.48
C ILE A 191 -19.91 -7.89 10.79
N ASP A 192 -20.43 -7.66 11.99
CA ASP A 192 -20.64 -6.32 12.52
C ASP A 192 -19.28 -5.67 12.81
N THR A 193 -18.78 -4.87 11.88
CA THR A 193 -17.43 -4.27 11.96
C THR A 193 -17.29 -3.25 13.07
N ALA A 194 -18.38 -2.72 13.64
CA ALA A 194 -18.33 -1.89 14.84
C ALA A 194 -17.96 -2.68 16.12
N THR A 195 -18.01 -4.02 16.07
CA THR A 195 -17.51 -4.88 17.16
C THR A 195 -16.02 -5.22 17.03
N CYS A 196 -15.38 -4.80 15.94
CA CYS A 196 -14.03 -5.23 15.59
C CYS A 196 -13.04 -4.06 15.66
N PRO A 197 -12.17 -4.03 16.69
CA PRO A 197 -11.26 -2.91 16.90
C PRO A 197 -10.31 -2.67 15.72
N ASP A 198 -9.81 -3.71 15.06
CA ASP A 198 -8.98 -3.56 13.86
C ASP A 198 -9.72 -2.86 12.71
N SER A 199 -10.98 -3.21 12.46
CA SER A 199 -11.86 -2.49 11.53
C SER A 199 -12.09 -1.04 11.96
N ILE A 200 -12.33 -0.77 13.25
CA ILE A 200 -12.50 0.61 13.76
C ILE A 200 -11.24 1.46 13.47
N TYR A 201 -10.05 0.87 13.68
CA TYR A 201 -8.78 1.56 13.43
C TYR A 201 -8.53 1.81 11.94
N HIS A 202 -8.85 0.83 11.09
CA HIS A 202 -8.80 0.96 9.64
C HIS A 202 -9.69 2.13 9.18
N GLU A 203 -10.97 2.12 9.57
CA GLU A 203 -11.94 3.15 9.17
C GLU A 203 -11.56 4.54 9.69
N TYR A 204 -11.13 4.65 10.96
CA TYR A 204 -10.67 5.93 11.48
C TYR A 204 -9.47 6.48 10.69
N THR A 205 -8.58 5.60 10.25
CA THR A 205 -7.39 6.03 9.48
C THR A 205 -7.79 6.72 8.18
N HIS A 206 -8.86 6.27 7.51
CA HIS A 206 -9.40 6.94 6.32
C HIS A 206 -9.85 8.40 6.58
N LEU A 207 -10.31 8.73 7.79
CA LEU A 207 -10.64 10.13 8.14
C LEU A 207 -9.40 11.03 8.14
N ILE A 208 -8.26 10.47 8.54
CA ILE A 208 -6.99 11.20 8.61
C ILE A 208 -6.36 11.26 7.22
N THR A 209 -6.24 10.12 6.56
CA THR A 209 -5.53 10.00 5.28
C THR A 209 -6.34 10.51 4.10
N GLY A 210 -7.68 10.45 4.16
CA GLY A 210 -8.57 10.89 3.09
C GLY A 210 -8.38 12.36 2.69
N LYS A 211 -8.07 13.23 3.67
CA LYS A 211 -7.73 14.65 3.44
C LYS A 211 -6.50 14.82 2.54
N TYR A 212 -5.56 13.86 2.63
CA TYR A 212 -4.25 13.92 1.98
C TYR A 212 -4.07 12.91 0.87
N LEU A 213 -5.04 12.05 0.54
CA LEU A 213 -4.91 11.03 -0.51
C LEU A 213 -5.95 11.18 -1.63
N GLY A 214 -7.02 11.94 -1.40
CA GLY A 214 -7.98 12.31 -2.45
C GLY A 214 -8.75 11.09 -2.98
N ASN A 215 -9.63 11.32 -3.97
CA ASN A 215 -10.65 10.33 -4.36
C ASN A 215 -10.42 9.67 -5.75
N ASN A 216 -9.17 9.44 -6.15
CA ASN A 216 -8.84 8.71 -7.39
C ASN A 216 -8.45 7.24 -7.10
N ALA A 217 -8.45 6.37 -8.11
CA ALA A 217 -8.21 4.92 -7.92
C ALA A 217 -6.87 4.62 -7.23
N ILE A 218 -5.82 5.38 -7.56
CA ILE A 218 -4.48 5.22 -6.99
C ILE A 218 -4.47 5.63 -5.51
N GLY A 219 -5.05 6.79 -5.21
CA GLY A 219 -5.20 7.31 -3.86
C GLY A 219 -6.03 6.38 -2.97
N ARG A 220 -7.05 5.71 -3.53
CA ARG A 220 -7.82 4.67 -2.83
C ARG A 220 -6.94 3.46 -2.50
N SER A 221 -6.22 2.91 -3.47
CA SER A 221 -5.31 1.77 -3.24
C SER A 221 -4.29 2.06 -2.14
N LEU A 222 -3.68 3.25 -2.19
CA LEU A 222 -2.75 3.72 -1.16
C LEU A 222 -3.44 3.92 0.20
N ALA A 223 -4.63 4.52 0.24
CA ALA A 223 -5.38 4.74 1.46
C ALA A 223 -5.74 3.43 2.17
N GLU A 224 -6.24 2.42 1.46
CA GLU A 224 -6.57 1.10 2.03
C GLU A 224 -5.34 0.45 2.66
N GLY A 225 -4.22 0.37 1.93
CA GLY A 225 -2.99 -0.24 2.44
C GLY A 225 -2.40 0.51 3.64
N ILE A 226 -2.54 1.84 3.68
CA ILE A 226 -2.12 2.64 4.84
C ILE A 226 -3.05 2.41 6.04
N SER A 227 -4.35 2.32 5.81
CA SER A 227 -5.34 2.04 6.86
C SER A 227 -5.11 0.67 7.51
N ASP A 228 -4.80 -0.35 6.71
CA ASP A 228 -4.36 -1.65 7.21
C ASP A 228 -3.06 -1.57 8.01
N TYR A 229 -2.06 -0.82 7.51
CA TYR A 229 -0.81 -0.61 8.26
C TYR A 229 -1.07 0.02 9.64
N TYR A 230 -1.87 1.08 9.73
CA TYR A 230 -2.11 1.75 11.01
C TYR A 230 -2.96 0.93 11.98
N ALA A 231 -3.93 0.15 11.47
CA ALA A 231 -4.67 -0.82 12.26
C ALA A 231 -3.71 -1.85 12.90
N ALA A 232 -2.82 -2.47 12.11
CA ALA A 232 -1.81 -3.40 12.59
C ALA A 232 -0.81 -2.73 13.54
N SER A 233 -0.39 -1.50 13.22
CA SER A 233 0.54 -0.72 14.03
C SER A 233 -0.05 -0.37 15.41
N LEU A 234 -1.36 -0.12 15.53
CA LEU A 234 -1.98 0.15 16.83
C LEU A 234 -2.02 -1.09 17.73
N LEU A 235 -2.14 -2.27 17.13
CA LEU A 235 -2.03 -3.56 17.83
C LEU A 235 -0.58 -3.97 18.09
N ASN A 236 0.37 -3.37 17.36
CA ASN A 236 1.74 -3.85 17.23
C ASN A 236 1.77 -5.35 16.86
N TYR A 237 0.91 -5.74 15.91
CA TYR A 237 0.71 -7.13 15.50
C TYR A 237 0.43 -7.19 13.98
N PRO A 238 1.16 -8.01 13.21
CA PRO A 238 1.09 -8.01 11.74
C PRO A 238 -0.13 -8.72 11.16
N GLU A 239 -1.00 -9.31 11.97
CA GLU A 239 -2.15 -10.10 11.52
C GLU A 239 -3.44 -9.37 11.84
N LEU A 240 -4.31 -9.20 10.83
CA LEU A 240 -5.59 -8.50 10.93
C LEU A 240 -6.74 -9.39 10.48
N TYR A 241 -7.96 -8.98 10.82
CA TYR A 241 -9.21 -9.63 10.39
C TYR A 241 -9.27 -11.11 10.77
N THR A 242 -8.79 -11.43 11.97
CA THR A 242 -8.80 -12.78 12.54
C THR A 242 -9.60 -12.81 13.83
N HIS A 243 -9.96 -14.01 14.30
CA HIS A 243 -10.59 -14.20 15.62
C HIS A 243 -9.81 -13.58 16.79
N LYS A 244 -8.50 -13.32 16.64
CA LYS A 244 -7.69 -12.64 17.66
C LYS A 244 -7.88 -11.13 17.67
N THR A 245 -8.10 -10.53 16.49
CA THR A 245 -8.21 -9.09 16.29
C THR A 245 -9.65 -8.61 16.12
N CYS A 246 -10.57 -9.53 15.88
CA CYS A 246 -12.01 -9.31 15.71
C CYS A 246 -12.72 -10.60 16.12
N GLU A 247 -13.22 -10.67 17.36
CA GLU A 247 -13.87 -11.87 17.92
C GLU A 247 -15.09 -12.33 17.09
N ALA A 248 -15.78 -11.37 16.46
CA ALA A 248 -16.92 -11.63 15.62
C ALA A 248 -16.57 -12.39 14.31
N VAL A 249 -15.28 -12.47 13.94
CA VAL A 249 -14.79 -13.41 12.91
C VAL A 249 -14.90 -14.83 13.46
N LYS A 250 -16.08 -15.46 13.26
CA LYS A 250 -16.20 -16.91 13.36
C LYS A 250 -15.24 -17.56 12.38
N ARG A 251 -14.65 -18.71 12.73
CA ARG A 251 -13.74 -19.53 11.88
C ARG A 251 -14.29 -19.71 10.45
N GLN A 252 -14.08 -18.73 9.58
CA GLN A 252 -14.55 -18.76 8.20
C GLN A 252 -13.45 -19.41 7.36
N LEU A 253 -13.83 -20.52 6.75
CA LEU A 253 -13.06 -21.41 5.88
C LEU A 253 -12.35 -20.76 4.67
N LEU A 254 -12.36 -19.43 4.49
CA LEU A 254 -11.97 -18.81 3.21
C LEU A 254 -11.15 -17.51 3.27
N VAL A 255 -10.87 -16.92 4.43
CA VAL A 255 -9.88 -15.83 4.54
C VAL A 255 -8.70 -16.34 5.35
N SER A 256 -7.73 -16.95 4.67
CA SER A 256 -6.40 -17.19 5.25
C SER A 256 -5.88 -15.88 5.81
N SER A 257 -5.42 -15.85 7.05
CA SER A 257 -5.11 -14.62 7.78
C SER A 257 -4.39 -13.54 6.95
N PHE A 258 -4.98 -12.34 6.93
CA PHE A 258 -4.37 -11.15 6.34
C PHE A 258 -3.17 -10.79 7.20
N ARG A 259 -1.97 -10.90 6.62
CA ARG A 259 -0.71 -10.81 7.34
C ARG A 259 0.24 -9.88 6.60
N LEU A 260 0.67 -8.83 7.30
CA LEU A 260 1.58 -7.82 6.81
C LEU A 260 3.06 -8.26 6.88
N ASP A 261 3.35 -9.36 7.58
CA ASP A 261 4.70 -9.94 7.68
C ASP A 261 4.94 -11.05 6.64
N LYS A 262 4.06 -11.18 5.64
CA LYS A 262 4.25 -12.10 4.52
C LYS A 262 5.27 -11.54 3.53
N GLN A 263 5.98 -12.45 2.86
CA GLN A 263 6.82 -12.09 1.72
C GLN A 263 5.96 -11.53 0.60
N ILE A 264 6.41 -10.43 -0.01
CA ILE A 264 5.77 -9.78 -1.14
C ILE A 264 6.67 -9.87 -2.37
N GLY A 265 6.05 -9.83 -3.56
CA GLY A 265 6.74 -9.90 -4.84
C GLY A 265 7.33 -8.56 -5.27
N PHE A 266 7.41 -8.35 -6.59
CA PHE A 266 7.77 -7.05 -7.15
C PHE A 266 6.56 -6.14 -7.24
N TYR A 267 6.82 -4.84 -7.15
CA TYR A 267 5.82 -3.81 -7.40
C TYR A 267 5.27 -3.93 -8.82
N ASP A 268 3.94 -4.01 -8.93
CA ASP A 268 3.20 -3.97 -10.18
C ASP A 268 2.34 -2.69 -10.21
N ALA A 269 2.56 -1.82 -11.20
CA ALA A 269 1.77 -0.61 -11.38
C ALA A 269 0.27 -0.90 -11.57
N ALA A 270 -0.11 -2.13 -11.95
CA ALA A 270 -1.52 -2.53 -12.00
C ALA A 270 -2.21 -2.46 -10.62
N ILE A 271 -1.47 -2.55 -9.51
CA ILE A 271 -2.00 -2.42 -8.12
C ILE A 271 -2.60 -1.03 -7.89
N GLU A 272 -2.11 -0.01 -8.60
CA GLU A 272 -2.63 1.36 -8.53
C GLU A 272 -3.96 1.54 -9.25
N SER A 273 -4.20 0.74 -10.30
CA SER A 273 -5.42 0.80 -11.11
C SER A 273 -6.50 -0.19 -10.66
N ASP A 274 -6.11 -1.25 -9.96
CA ASP A 274 -7.00 -2.27 -9.44
C ASP A 274 -6.46 -2.82 -8.10
N PHE A 275 -6.78 -2.10 -7.02
CA PHE A 275 -6.36 -2.46 -5.65
C PHE A 275 -6.78 -3.88 -5.25
N LYS A 276 -7.76 -4.48 -5.95
CA LYS A 276 -8.21 -5.84 -5.68
C LYS A 276 -7.23 -6.93 -6.11
N LYS A 277 -6.21 -6.59 -6.91
CA LYS A 277 -5.22 -7.55 -7.41
C LYS A 277 -4.19 -7.94 -6.36
N ASP A 278 -3.76 -7.00 -5.51
CA ASP A 278 -2.78 -7.27 -4.45
C ASP A 278 -2.98 -6.31 -3.26
N PHE A 279 -3.91 -6.67 -2.37
CA PHE A 279 -4.18 -5.96 -1.13
C PHE A 279 -3.03 -6.00 -0.12
N THR A 280 -2.08 -6.93 -0.29
CA THR A 280 -1.05 -7.19 0.72
C THR A 280 0.25 -6.43 0.47
N PHE A 281 0.52 -6.02 -0.77
CA PHE A 281 1.79 -5.41 -1.15
C PHE A 281 2.13 -4.16 -0.31
N ILE A 282 1.28 -3.13 -0.38
CA ILE A 282 1.49 -1.85 0.31
C ILE A 282 1.62 -2.04 1.84
N PRO A 283 0.66 -2.65 2.55
CA PRO A 283 0.74 -2.77 4.00
C PRO A 283 1.91 -3.66 4.44
N SER A 284 2.27 -4.70 3.69
CA SER A 284 3.42 -5.54 4.03
C SER A 284 4.76 -4.84 3.81
N LEU A 285 4.88 -4.03 2.75
CA LEU A 285 6.07 -3.20 2.52
C LEU A 285 6.26 -2.21 3.68
N LEU A 286 5.17 -1.55 4.11
CA LEU A 286 5.18 -0.63 5.25
C LEU A 286 5.48 -1.35 6.58
N TRP A 287 5.07 -2.60 6.72
CA TRP A 287 5.43 -3.41 7.89
C TRP A 287 6.91 -3.80 7.89
N GLN A 288 7.48 -4.22 6.76
CA GLN A 288 8.93 -4.46 6.64
C GLN A 288 9.73 -3.18 6.94
N TYR A 289 9.27 -2.05 6.43
CA TYR A 289 9.81 -0.73 6.75
C TYR A 289 9.80 -0.48 8.27
N ARG A 290 8.67 -0.74 8.93
CA ARG A 290 8.51 -0.59 10.38
C ARG A 290 9.44 -1.49 11.18
N GLU A 291 9.58 -2.76 10.82
CA GLU A 291 10.48 -3.70 11.49
C GLU A 291 11.94 -3.22 11.41
N LEU A 292 12.31 -2.54 10.33
CA LEU A 292 13.65 -1.99 10.15
C LEU A 292 13.88 -0.69 10.96
N VAL A 293 12.97 0.28 10.87
CA VAL A 293 13.20 1.64 11.40
C VAL A 293 12.63 1.84 12.81
N GLY A 294 11.82 0.91 13.29
CA GLY A 294 11.15 0.97 14.58
C GLY A 294 9.77 1.65 14.53
N ALA A 295 8.95 1.28 15.51
CA ALA A 295 7.53 1.59 15.55
C ALA A 295 7.17 3.08 15.45
N GLU A 296 7.77 3.89 16.32
CA GLU A 296 7.49 5.33 16.40
C GLU A 296 7.94 6.04 15.13
N LEU A 297 9.17 5.77 14.68
CA LEU A 297 9.72 6.43 13.52
C LEU A 297 8.92 6.09 12.27
N ALA A 298 8.49 4.83 12.13
CA ALA A 298 7.70 4.39 11.00
C ALA A 298 6.33 5.08 10.93
N ASP A 299 5.60 5.11 12.05
CA ASP A 299 4.29 5.79 12.11
C ASP A 299 4.44 7.29 11.78
N VAL A 300 5.48 7.94 12.28
CA VAL A 300 5.74 9.37 12.03
C VAL A 300 6.10 9.64 10.57
N THR A 301 7.02 8.89 9.98
CA THR A 301 7.51 9.15 8.62
C THR A 301 6.52 8.73 7.55
N ILE A 302 5.74 7.66 7.78
CA ILE A 302 4.60 7.29 6.93
C ILE A 302 3.56 8.41 6.95
N PHE A 303 3.21 8.92 8.14
CA PHE A 303 2.32 10.06 8.25
C PHE A 303 2.86 11.30 7.51
N GLN A 304 4.13 11.64 7.71
CA GLN A 304 4.76 12.74 6.98
C GLN A 304 4.72 12.53 5.46
N ALA A 305 4.96 11.30 4.99
CA ALA A 305 4.88 10.97 3.57
C ALA A 305 3.48 11.24 3.02
N ILE A 306 2.45 10.76 3.70
CA ILE A 306 1.05 11.01 3.35
C ILE A 306 0.77 12.51 3.22
N THR A 307 1.18 13.32 4.20
CA THR A 307 0.90 14.76 4.20
C THR A 307 1.72 15.56 3.17
N LYS A 308 2.87 15.05 2.75
CA LYS A 308 3.81 15.76 1.85
C LYS A 308 3.71 15.29 0.39
N THR A 309 3.06 14.16 0.12
CA THR A 309 2.83 13.70 -1.26
C THR A 309 1.65 14.46 -1.89
N ASN A 310 1.93 15.16 -2.99
CA ASN A 310 0.94 15.99 -3.70
C ASN A 310 -0.22 15.16 -4.26
N ALA A 311 -1.44 15.70 -4.21
CA ALA A 311 -2.69 15.13 -4.72
C ALA A 311 -2.74 14.75 -6.19
N GLY A 312 -2.11 15.56 -7.03
CA GLY A 312 -2.05 15.29 -8.47
C GLY A 312 -1.08 14.17 -8.84
N ASP A 313 -0.07 13.91 -8.00
CA ASP A 313 1.11 13.11 -8.33
C ASP A 313 1.18 11.78 -7.56
N ARG A 314 0.04 11.32 -7.02
CA ARG A 314 -0.05 10.22 -6.02
C ARG A 314 0.17 8.82 -6.60
N PHE A 315 1.16 8.65 -7.46
CA PHE A 315 1.74 7.36 -7.79
C PHE A 315 2.48 6.80 -6.58
N PHE A 316 2.36 5.50 -6.33
CA PHE A 316 3.01 4.83 -5.22
C PHE A 316 4.54 5.07 -5.18
N PRO A 317 5.26 5.10 -6.32
CA PRO A 317 6.66 5.54 -6.36
C PRO A 317 6.93 6.93 -5.75
N GLU A 318 6.03 7.90 -5.92
CA GLU A 318 6.20 9.25 -5.35
C GLU A 318 5.96 9.27 -3.84
N PHE A 319 5.02 8.47 -3.36
CA PHE A 319 4.87 8.20 -1.93
C PHE A 319 6.16 7.60 -1.35
N ILE A 320 6.76 6.61 -2.02
CA ILE A 320 8.03 5.99 -1.61
C ILE A 320 9.19 7.00 -1.59
N ASN A 321 9.29 7.86 -2.60
CA ASN A 321 10.26 8.97 -2.60
C ASN A 321 10.11 9.87 -1.37
N THR A 322 8.87 10.20 -1.03
CA THR A 322 8.54 11.07 0.11
C THR A 322 8.80 10.37 1.44
N LEU A 323 8.52 9.06 1.53
CA LEU A 323 8.81 8.23 2.69
C LEU A 323 10.31 8.15 2.97
N SER A 324 11.12 7.86 1.95
CA SER A 324 12.58 7.84 2.05
C SER A 324 13.13 9.20 2.51
N SER A 325 12.66 10.28 1.88
CA SER A 325 13.09 11.64 2.22
C SER A 325 12.68 12.05 3.64
N SER A 326 11.49 11.63 4.09
CA SER A 326 11.00 11.89 5.44
C SER A 326 11.79 11.11 6.48
N LEU A 327 12.10 9.84 6.23
CA LEU A 327 13.00 9.05 7.09
C LEU A 327 14.35 9.72 7.25
N PHE A 328 15.01 10.08 6.15
CA PHE A 328 16.31 10.72 6.18
C PHE A 328 16.26 12.04 6.99
N THR A 329 15.22 12.85 6.76
CA THR A 329 15.06 14.13 7.45
C THR A 329 14.89 13.94 8.96
N GLU A 330 14.05 13.00 9.39
CA GLU A 330 13.81 12.75 10.82
C GLU A 330 15.03 12.15 11.52
N LEU A 331 15.72 11.21 10.88
CA LEU A 331 16.96 10.67 11.42
C LEU A 331 18.08 11.71 11.47
N LYS A 332 18.17 12.59 10.47
CA LYS A 332 19.18 13.65 10.46
C LYS A 332 18.99 14.59 11.64
N LYS A 333 17.75 14.91 12.00
CA LYS A 333 17.42 15.70 13.21
C LYS A 333 17.80 14.98 14.50
N ARG A 334 17.57 13.66 14.59
CA ARG A 334 17.74 12.87 15.83
C ARG A 334 19.16 12.38 16.07
N ASN A 335 19.86 12.00 15.01
CA ASN A 335 21.10 11.22 15.08
C ASN A 335 22.22 11.75 14.18
N GLY A 336 22.01 12.86 13.48
CA GLY A 336 22.98 13.44 12.55
C GLY A 336 22.94 12.80 11.15
N GLU A 337 23.63 13.44 10.22
CA GLU A 337 23.54 13.15 8.78
C GLU A 337 24.12 11.79 8.39
N GLU A 338 25.26 11.40 8.96
CA GLU A 338 25.92 10.14 8.67
C GLU A 338 25.01 8.95 9.02
N LYS A 339 24.43 8.96 10.23
CA LYS A 339 23.52 7.91 10.68
C LYS A 339 22.22 7.89 9.87
N ALA A 340 21.70 9.07 9.52
CA ALA A 340 20.53 9.18 8.66
C ALA A 340 20.76 8.56 7.29
N ARG A 341 21.93 8.81 6.69
CA ARG A 341 22.32 8.21 5.41
C ARG A 341 22.45 6.69 5.56
N GLU A 342 23.16 6.20 6.56
CA GLU A 342 23.32 4.75 6.79
C GLU A 342 21.98 4.02 6.87
N VAL A 343 21.06 4.51 7.71
CA VAL A 343 19.76 3.85 7.91
C VAL A 343 18.85 4.01 6.69
N ALA A 344 18.83 5.18 6.04
CA ALA A 344 18.07 5.37 4.81
C ALA A 344 18.54 4.39 3.72
N LEU A 345 19.86 4.20 3.57
CA LEU A 345 20.42 3.23 2.63
C LEU A 345 20.08 1.79 3.00
N GLN A 346 20.08 1.44 4.29
CA GLN A 346 19.62 0.12 4.72
C GLN A 346 18.14 -0.09 4.37
N MET A 347 17.31 0.95 4.50
CA MET A 347 15.89 0.92 4.15
C MET A 347 15.67 0.73 2.65
N GLU A 348 16.38 1.48 1.82
CA GLU A 348 16.37 1.29 0.36
C GLU A 348 16.72 -0.17 0.00
N ASN A 349 17.86 -0.66 0.51
CA ASN A 349 18.42 -1.95 0.10
C ASN A 349 17.67 -3.17 0.64
N LYS A 350 17.04 -3.07 1.82
CA LYS A 350 16.35 -4.19 2.46
C LYS A 350 14.85 -4.20 2.21
N VAL A 351 14.25 -3.04 1.94
CA VAL A 351 12.79 -2.89 1.86
C VAL A 351 12.35 -2.47 0.47
N LEU A 352 12.95 -1.45 -0.15
CA LEU A 352 12.41 -0.89 -1.40
C LEU A 352 12.92 -1.62 -2.65
N ILE A 353 14.23 -1.67 -2.82
CA ILE A 353 14.86 -2.19 -4.05
C ILE A 353 14.53 -3.67 -4.29
N PRO A 354 14.52 -4.57 -3.28
CA PRO A 354 14.14 -5.97 -3.50
C PRO A 354 12.74 -6.15 -4.13
N HIS A 355 11.87 -5.15 -3.95
CA HIS A 355 10.51 -5.14 -4.48
C HIS A 355 10.37 -4.23 -5.71
N GLY A 356 11.47 -3.83 -6.36
CA GLY A 356 11.45 -3.04 -7.59
C GLY A 356 11.04 -1.57 -7.40
N LEU A 357 11.13 -1.06 -6.17
CA LEU A 357 10.82 0.33 -5.84
C LEU A 357 12.12 1.11 -5.66
N TYR A 358 12.17 2.30 -6.23
CA TYR A 358 13.38 3.11 -6.23
C TYR A 358 13.06 4.54 -5.84
N SER A 359 13.60 4.97 -4.70
CA SER A 359 13.58 6.38 -4.35
C SER A 359 14.64 7.17 -5.11
N LYS A 360 14.62 8.50 -5.04
CA LYS A 360 15.72 9.36 -5.49
C LYS A 360 17.07 8.93 -4.89
N MET A 361 17.09 8.46 -3.64
CA MET A 361 18.31 7.99 -2.99
C MET A 361 18.83 6.71 -3.66
N SER A 362 17.94 5.74 -3.92
CA SER A 362 18.28 4.52 -4.66
C SER A 362 18.72 4.79 -6.09
N ARG A 363 18.09 5.74 -6.79
CA ARG A 363 18.45 6.11 -8.16
C ARG A 363 19.89 6.64 -8.25
N ASN A 364 20.34 7.40 -7.26
CA ASN A 364 21.73 7.88 -7.19
C ASN A 364 22.73 6.76 -6.89
N GLN A 365 22.27 5.62 -6.37
CA GLN A 365 23.08 4.44 -6.15
C GLN A 365 22.99 3.44 -7.30
N SER A 366 22.16 3.70 -8.30
CA SER A 366 22.00 2.78 -9.40
C SER A 366 23.15 2.89 -10.40
N VAL A 367 23.51 1.79 -11.05
CA VAL A 367 24.36 1.77 -12.27
C VAL A 367 23.92 2.77 -13.33
N PHE A 368 22.62 3.06 -13.42
CA PHE A 368 22.12 4.02 -14.39
C PHE A 368 22.53 5.46 -14.05
N SER A 369 22.94 5.77 -12.82
CA SER A 369 23.40 7.11 -12.43
C SER A 369 24.67 7.53 -13.19
N VAL A 370 25.59 6.60 -13.45
CA VAL A 370 26.83 6.88 -14.18
C VAL A 370 26.68 6.76 -15.70
N PHE A 371 25.51 6.38 -16.21
CA PHE A 371 25.32 6.31 -17.66
C PHE A 371 25.29 7.71 -18.26
N PRO A 372 25.79 7.89 -19.51
CA PRO A 372 25.74 9.17 -20.17
C PRO A 372 24.32 9.75 -20.13
N LYS A 373 24.16 11.03 -19.79
CA LYS A 373 22.83 11.68 -19.76
C LYS A 373 22.51 12.42 -21.06
N THR A 374 23.13 11.97 -22.16
CA THR A 374 23.11 12.64 -23.45
C THR A 374 23.05 11.63 -24.59
N LEU A 375 22.72 12.14 -25.77
CA LEU A 375 22.81 11.39 -27.01
C LEU A 375 24.28 11.26 -27.41
N VAL A 376 24.74 10.04 -27.67
CA VAL A 376 26.14 9.78 -28.06
C VAL A 376 26.18 9.15 -29.45
N ARG A 377 26.95 9.76 -30.36
CA ARG A 377 27.20 9.23 -31.70
C ARG A 377 28.60 8.66 -31.78
N VAL A 378 28.72 7.45 -32.32
CA VAL A 378 30.01 6.79 -32.53
C VAL A 378 30.08 6.21 -33.95
N PRO A 379 31.25 6.26 -34.61
CA PRO A 379 31.44 5.55 -35.87
C PRO A 379 31.18 4.05 -35.71
N ASN A 380 30.64 3.41 -36.74
CA ASN A 380 30.50 1.97 -36.72
C ASN A 380 31.86 1.30 -36.94
N SER A 381 32.21 0.35 -36.06
CA SER A 381 33.47 -0.39 -36.09
C SER A 381 33.48 -1.56 -37.10
N ASP A 382 32.36 -1.85 -37.77
CA ASP A 382 32.25 -2.96 -38.72
C ASP A 382 32.59 -2.54 -40.16
N GLU A 383 33.79 -2.90 -40.61
CA GLU A 383 34.34 -2.53 -41.92
C GLU A 383 33.44 -2.95 -43.10
N LYS A 384 32.81 -4.12 -43.02
CA LYS A 384 31.91 -4.61 -44.10
C LYS A 384 30.67 -3.74 -44.29
N SER A 385 30.19 -3.11 -43.23
CA SER A 385 29.06 -2.18 -43.37
C SER A 385 29.44 -0.89 -44.09
N ASN A 386 30.72 -0.52 -44.15
CA ASN A 386 31.17 0.62 -44.95
C ASN A 386 31.05 0.35 -46.46
N GLU A 387 31.00 -0.90 -46.90
CA GLU A 387 30.85 -1.26 -48.32
C GLU A 387 29.50 -0.80 -48.91
N PHE A 388 28.48 -0.64 -48.06
CA PHE A 388 27.14 -0.17 -48.48
C PHE A 388 26.69 1.11 -47.77
N CYS A 389 27.40 1.55 -46.72
CA CYS A 389 27.20 2.83 -46.04
C CYS A 389 28.27 3.86 -46.42
N ASN A 390 28.29 4.21 -47.71
CA ASN A 390 29.40 4.90 -48.36
C ASN A 390 29.64 6.34 -47.86
N THR A 391 28.62 7.03 -47.33
CA THR A 391 28.74 8.44 -46.88
C THR A 391 28.63 8.60 -45.38
N LYS A 392 27.86 7.74 -44.71
CA LYS A 392 27.64 7.83 -43.26
C LYS A 392 27.38 6.45 -42.68
N ASN A 393 28.18 6.04 -41.69
CA ASN A 393 28.01 4.80 -40.96
C ASN A 393 28.28 5.02 -39.46
N GLU A 394 27.23 5.34 -38.71
CA GLU A 394 27.34 5.68 -37.29
C GLU A 394 26.24 4.98 -36.48
N LEU A 395 26.51 4.80 -35.19
CA LEU A 395 25.51 4.42 -34.21
C LEU A 395 25.15 5.64 -33.36
N GLU A 396 23.86 5.86 -33.15
CA GLU A 396 23.30 6.98 -32.39
C GLU A 396 22.55 6.46 -31.16
N PHE A 397 23.19 6.54 -29.98
CA PHE A 397 22.71 6.00 -28.71
C PHE A 397 21.97 7.04 -27.86
N TYR A 398 20.79 6.68 -27.34
CA TYR A 398 19.92 7.55 -26.54
C TYR A 398 20.06 7.23 -25.05
N TRP A 399 21.21 7.57 -24.46
CA TRP A 399 21.48 7.22 -23.07
C TRP A 399 20.63 8.00 -22.06
N GLN A 400 20.16 9.19 -22.41
CA GLN A 400 19.29 9.98 -21.52
C GLN A 400 17.95 9.31 -21.19
N GLU A 401 17.54 8.32 -21.98
CA GLU A 401 16.28 7.57 -21.79
C GLU A 401 16.46 6.32 -20.92
N VAL A 402 17.70 5.95 -20.60
CA VAL A 402 17.99 4.73 -19.86
C VAL A 402 17.92 4.99 -18.36
N GLY A 403 17.07 4.25 -17.68
CA GLY A 403 16.88 4.36 -16.24
C GLY A 403 16.39 3.07 -15.63
N VAL A 404 16.03 3.16 -14.37
CA VAL A 404 15.49 2.02 -13.63
C VAL A 404 14.10 1.65 -14.14
N GLU A 405 13.27 2.64 -14.45
CA GLU A 405 11.92 2.42 -14.98
C GLU A 405 11.93 1.90 -16.41
N GLU A 406 12.89 2.34 -17.21
CA GLU A 406 13.08 1.94 -18.61
C GLU A 406 14.56 1.53 -18.83
N PRO A 407 14.95 0.31 -18.43
CA PRO A 407 16.33 -0.16 -18.56
C PRO A 407 16.58 -0.69 -19.98
N THR A 408 16.22 0.12 -20.99
CA THR A 408 16.35 -0.18 -22.41
C THR A 408 17.16 0.92 -23.08
N LEU A 409 18.35 0.58 -23.57
CA LEU A 409 19.13 1.49 -24.40
C LEU A 409 18.63 1.41 -25.85
N ARG A 410 17.97 2.47 -26.31
CA ARG A 410 17.57 2.65 -27.71
C ARG A 410 18.71 3.25 -28.50
N PHE A 411 18.89 2.78 -29.73
CA PHE A 411 19.84 3.38 -30.65
C PHE A 411 19.47 3.16 -32.11
N TYR A 412 19.96 4.04 -32.98
CA TYR A 412 19.85 3.87 -34.43
C TYR A 412 21.19 3.44 -35.02
N TRP A 413 21.15 2.47 -35.93
CA TRP A 413 22.21 2.30 -36.91
C TRP A 413 21.89 3.20 -38.12
N ASN A 414 22.68 4.25 -38.29
CA ASN A 414 22.54 5.21 -39.37
C ASN A 414 23.47 4.81 -40.53
N CYS A 415 22.89 4.59 -41.71
CA CYS A 415 23.59 4.29 -42.95
C CYS A 415 23.11 5.25 -44.03
N ASN A 416 23.94 6.23 -44.40
CA ASN A 416 23.58 7.31 -45.32
C ASN A 416 22.30 8.03 -44.84
N GLN A 417 21.18 7.93 -45.58
CA GLN A 417 19.88 8.51 -45.22
C GLN A 417 18.94 7.55 -44.48
N VAL A 418 19.35 6.30 -44.28
CA VAL A 418 18.53 5.25 -43.69
C VAL A 418 18.89 5.06 -42.22
N LYS A 419 17.87 4.87 -41.38
CA LYS A 419 18.02 4.55 -39.97
C LYS A 419 17.35 3.21 -39.66
N LEU A 420 18.06 2.32 -38.99
CA LEU A 420 17.48 1.07 -38.47
C LEU A 420 17.46 1.11 -36.92
N PRO A 421 16.28 1.04 -36.29
CA PRO A 421 16.17 1.10 -34.83
C PRO A 421 16.51 -0.24 -34.18
N LEU A 422 17.37 -0.18 -33.17
CA LEU A 422 17.83 -1.29 -32.36
C LEU A 422 17.64 -0.95 -30.87
N VAL A 423 17.56 -1.97 -30.04
CA VAL A 423 17.51 -1.82 -28.59
C VAL A 423 18.40 -2.83 -27.90
N ILE A 424 19.01 -2.42 -26.79
CA ILE A 424 19.60 -3.31 -25.80
C ILE A 424 18.71 -3.27 -24.56
N GLN A 425 17.98 -4.35 -24.32
CA GLN A 425 17.15 -4.50 -23.13
C GLN A 425 18.00 -5.12 -22.02
N MET A 426 18.22 -4.40 -20.91
CA MET A 426 19.00 -4.91 -19.79
C MET A 426 18.22 -5.95 -18.99
N GLU A 427 18.93 -6.87 -18.35
CA GLU A 427 18.33 -7.99 -17.63
C GLU A 427 17.67 -7.53 -16.32
N GLN A 428 16.35 -7.68 -16.24
CA GLN A 428 15.53 -7.23 -15.09
C GLN A 428 15.23 -8.34 -14.07
N THR A 429 15.98 -9.45 -14.08
CA THR A 429 15.70 -10.63 -13.24
C THR A 429 15.80 -10.35 -11.75
N ASN A 430 16.67 -9.40 -11.36
CA ASN A 430 16.79 -8.94 -9.99
C ASN A 430 17.08 -7.43 -9.95
N PRO A 431 16.17 -6.59 -9.41
CA PRO A 431 16.37 -5.17 -9.15
C PRO A 431 17.69 -4.82 -8.44
N MET A 432 18.16 -5.68 -7.52
CA MET A 432 19.41 -5.45 -6.79
C MET A 432 20.64 -5.43 -7.71
N ASN A 433 20.57 -6.07 -8.88
CA ASN A 433 21.65 -6.05 -9.87
C ASN A 433 21.88 -4.65 -10.46
N TYR A 434 20.93 -3.73 -10.25
CA TYR A 434 21.05 -2.35 -10.72
C TYR A 434 21.72 -1.42 -9.73
N LEU A 435 22.09 -1.90 -8.54
CA LEU A 435 22.78 -1.08 -7.54
C LEU A 435 24.29 -1.13 -7.74
N PHE A 436 24.95 -0.02 -7.51
CA PHE A 436 26.40 0.02 -7.35
C PHE A 436 26.81 -0.75 -6.11
N SER A 437 27.37 -1.94 -6.33
CA SER A 437 28.04 -2.75 -5.31
C SER A 437 29.53 -2.90 -5.66
N SER A 438 30.36 -3.19 -4.65
CA SER A 438 31.82 -3.33 -4.82
C SER A 438 32.24 -4.46 -5.80
N ASN A 439 31.33 -5.38 -6.09
CA ASN A 439 31.51 -6.52 -6.98
C ASN A 439 30.77 -6.40 -8.33
N LEU A 440 30.11 -5.28 -8.60
CA LEU A 440 29.39 -5.12 -9.86
C LEU A 440 30.33 -4.67 -10.97
N HIS A 441 30.74 -5.61 -11.83
CA HIS A 441 31.66 -5.35 -12.92
C HIS A 441 30.97 -5.12 -14.27
N PHE A 442 29.76 -5.64 -14.47
CA PHE A 442 29.00 -5.47 -15.70
C PHE A 442 27.49 -5.66 -15.50
N LEU A 443 26.71 -5.15 -16.45
CA LEU A 443 25.29 -5.50 -16.65
C LEU A 443 25.11 -6.34 -17.89
N ASN A 444 24.22 -7.33 -17.81
CA ASN A 444 23.80 -8.09 -18.98
C ASN A 444 22.65 -7.38 -19.70
N GLY A 445 22.60 -7.53 -21.01
CA GLY A 445 21.47 -7.12 -21.83
C GLY A 445 21.34 -7.94 -23.10
N LYS A 446 20.21 -7.75 -23.77
CA LYS A 446 19.87 -8.43 -25.02
C LYS A 446 19.69 -7.39 -26.13
N LEU A 447 20.55 -7.46 -27.13
CA LEU A 447 20.42 -6.72 -28.38
C LEU A 447 19.35 -7.37 -29.26
N LYS A 448 18.43 -6.55 -29.77
CA LYS A 448 17.36 -6.94 -30.70
C LYS A 448 16.94 -5.75 -31.58
N PHE A 449 16.14 -6.03 -32.62
CA PHE A 449 15.43 -4.97 -33.33
C PHE A 449 14.38 -4.30 -32.42
N ALA A 450 14.21 -2.98 -32.57
CA ALA A 450 13.23 -2.24 -31.77
C ALA A 450 11.76 -2.58 -32.13
N SER A 451 11.54 -3.13 -33.33
CA SER A 451 10.21 -3.49 -33.83
C SER A 451 10.18 -4.96 -34.25
N ILE A 452 9.06 -5.63 -33.95
CA ILE A 452 8.74 -6.96 -34.46
C ILE A 452 8.59 -7.00 -35.99
N SER A 453 8.30 -5.86 -36.61
CA SER A 453 8.15 -5.68 -38.07
C SER A 453 9.35 -4.98 -38.69
N ALA A 454 10.55 -5.11 -38.09
CA ALA A 454 11.76 -4.46 -38.57
C ALA A 454 12.18 -4.89 -39.99
N ASP A 455 11.63 -5.98 -40.52
CA ASP A 455 11.80 -6.43 -41.91
C ASP A 455 11.02 -5.58 -42.93
N LYS A 456 10.12 -4.70 -42.48
CA LYS A 456 9.29 -3.85 -43.33
C LYS A 456 9.83 -2.41 -43.35
N PRO A 457 10.46 -1.97 -44.46
CA PRO A 457 10.92 -0.59 -44.56
C PRO A 457 9.76 0.39 -44.55
N ASN A 458 10.00 1.62 -44.10
CA ASN A 458 9.00 2.68 -44.14
C ASN A 458 8.60 2.98 -45.60
N PRO A 459 7.30 2.89 -45.96
CA PRO A 459 6.86 3.08 -47.35
C PRO A 459 7.09 4.51 -47.88
N LYS A 460 7.34 5.49 -46.99
CA LYS A 460 7.67 6.87 -47.37
C LYS A 460 9.10 7.05 -47.85
N LEU A 461 9.99 6.06 -47.67
CA LEU A 461 11.36 6.12 -48.19
C LEU A 461 11.37 5.93 -49.71
N SER A 462 12.37 6.51 -50.40
CA SER A 462 12.63 6.22 -51.81
C SER A 462 12.90 4.72 -52.02
N LYS A 463 12.66 4.20 -53.22
CA LYS A 463 12.92 2.77 -53.54
C LYS A 463 14.36 2.36 -53.21
N GLU A 464 15.32 3.22 -53.52
CA GLU A 464 16.74 3.04 -53.21
C GLU A 464 16.99 2.92 -51.69
N ASN A 465 16.40 3.82 -50.90
CA ASN A 465 16.52 3.79 -49.45
C ASN A 465 15.79 2.59 -48.81
N GLN A 466 14.70 2.11 -49.41
CA GLN A 466 14.04 0.87 -48.98
C GLN A 466 14.93 -0.37 -49.23
N VAL A 467 15.61 -0.41 -50.38
CA VAL A 467 16.57 -1.49 -50.69
C VAL A 467 17.75 -1.45 -49.70
N LEU A 468 18.32 -0.27 -49.45
CA LEU A 468 19.40 -0.10 -48.48
C LEU A 468 18.97 -0.51 -47.06
N TYR A 469 17.77 -0.13 -46.63
CA TYR A 469 17.20 -0.56 -45.35
C TYR A 469 17.13 -2.09 -45.23
N LEU A 470 16.61 -2.77 -46.26
CA LEU A 470 16.50 -4.23 -46.27
C LEU A 470 17.87 -4.90 -46.28
N GLN A 471 18.85 -4.32 -46.98
CA GLN A 471 20.23 -4.78 -46.98
C GLN A 471 20.84 -4.68 -45.58
N MET A 472 20.67 -3.56 -44.89
CA MET A 472 21.10 -3.39 -43.49
C MET A 472 20.41 -4.39 -42.56
N TYR A 473 19.09 -4.53 -42.65
CA TYR A 473 18.30 -5.44 -41.84
C TYR A 473 18.82 -6.88 -41.95
N ARG A 474 18.99 -7.38 -43.19
CA ARG A 474 19.51 -8.73 -43.45
C ARG A 474 20.93 -8.87 -42.92
N TYR A 475 21.78 -7.89 -43.18
CA TYR A 475 23.15 -7.90 -42.69
C TYR A 475 23.22 -8.02 -41.16
N ILE A 476 22.46 -7.21 -40.43
CA ILE A 476 22.43 -7.22 -38.98
C ILE A 476 21.90 -8.56 -38.47
N LYS A 477 20.76 -9.00 -39.00
CA LYS A 477 20.13 -10.27 -38.66
C LYS A 477 21.09 -11.45 -38.81
N ASP A 478 21.79 -11.53 -39.93
CA ASP A 478 22.59 -12.70 -40.29
C ASP A 478 23.96 -12.71 -39.58
N ASN A 479 24.46 -11.56 -39.12
CA ASN A 479 25.82 -11.43 -38.58
C ASN A 479 25.87 -11.17 -37.07
N TYR A 480 24.81 -10.58 -36.51
CA TYR A 480 24.81 -10.13 -35.11
C TYR A 480 23.87 -10.94 -34.23
N PHE A 481 22.80 -11.54 -34.76
CA PHE A 481 21.78 -12.23 -33.96
C PHE A 481 21.90 -13.75 -34.01
N TYR A 482 21.49 -14.41 -32.93
CA TYR A 482 21.32 -15.86 -32.94
C TYR A 482 20.10 -16.22 -33.81
N ARG A 483 20.31 -17.14 -34.77
CA ARG A 483 19.31 -17.53 -35.78
C ARG A 483 17.96 -17.95 -35.20
N ASN A 484 17.94 -18.53 -34.00
CA ASN A 484 16.72 -19.05 -33.38
C ASN A 484 15.97 -18.00 -32.56
N THR A 485 16.68 -17.12 -31.86
CA THR A 485 16.07 -16.17 -30.92
C THR A 485 15.91 -14.77 -31.49
N MET A 486 16.63 -14.44 -32.58
CA MET A 486 16.74 -13.06 -33.09
C MET A 486 17.26 -12.06 -32.04
N GLU A 487 18.01 -12.56 -31.06
CA GLU A 487 18.62 -11.79 -29.98
C GLU A 487 20.12 -12.06 -29.91
N LYS A 488 20.89 -11.15 -29.31
CA LYS A 488 22.30 -11.34 -28.98
C LYS A 488 22.62 -10.79 -27.61
N GLU A 489 23.35 -11.54 -26.80
CA GLU A 489 23.75 -11.10 -25.47
C GLU A 489 24.88 -10.07 -25.54
N VAL A 490 24.68 -8.96 -24.83
CA VAL A 490 25.58 -7.83 -24.68
C VAL A 490 25.92 -7.66 -23.20
N ARG A 491 27.15 -7.26 -22.90
CA ARG A 491 27.59 -6.83 -21.57
C ARG A 491 27.98 -5.37 -21.61
N LEU A 492 27.57 -4.64 -20.58
CA LEU A 492 27.99 -3.28 -20.28
C LEU A 492 28.95 -3.34 -19.08
N TYR A 493 30.24 -3.36 -19.34
CA TYR A 493 31.29 -3.34 -18.31
C TYR A 493 31.44 -1.94 -17.73
N LEU A 494 31.59 -1.88 -16.40
CA LEU A 494 31.81 -0.66 -15.62
C LEU A 494 33.30 -0.62 -15.28
N ASP A 495 34.11 -0.02 -16.17
CA ASP A 495 35.56 -0.02 -16.05
C ASP A 495 36.01 1.18 -15.19
N GLY A 496 36.69 0.92 -14.07
CA GLY A 496 37.06 1.92 -13.05
C GLY A 496 38.45 2.59 -13.19
N GLY A 497 39.18 2.32 -14.27
CA GLY A 497 40.56 2.81 -14.38
C GLY A 497 41.46 2.29 -13.24
N ASN A 498 42.26 3.18 -12.64
CA ASN A 498 43.18 2.84 -11.54
C ASN A 498 42.53 2.83 -10.14
N ASP A 499 41.31 3.38 -10.00
CA ASP A 499 40.57 3.41 -8.74
C ASP A 499 39.31 2.56 -8.87
N SER A 500 39.29 1.40 -8.20
CA SER A 500 38.12 0.51 -8.21
C SER A 500 36.84 1.16 -7.67
N ASN A 501 36.94 2.31 -6.99
CA ASN A 501 35.81 3.01 -6.41
C ASN A 501 35.13 4.00 -7.36
N HIS A 502 35.68 4.26 -8.55
CA HIS A 502 35.13 5.24 -9.49
C HIS A 502 35.03 4.66 -10.89
N VAL A 503 33.82 4.64 -11.47
CA VAL A 503 33.63 4.23 -12.87
C VAL A 503 34.03 5.37 -13.80
N GLU A 504 35.02 5.13 -14.67
CA GLU A 504 35.45 6.11 -15.66
C GLU A 504 34.81 5.86 -17.02
N ASN A 505 34.67 4.60 -17.39
CA ASN A 505 34.22 4.20 -18.72
C ASN A 505 33.17 3.08 -18.63
N ILE A 506 32.18 3.17 -19.52
CA ILE A 506 31.23 2.10 -19.77
C ILE A 506 31.60 1.46 -21.09
N ARG A 507 32.01 0.19 -21.05
CA ARG A 507 32.37 -0.57 -22.24
C ARG A 507 31.27 -1.56 -22.58
N MET A 508 30.72 -1.41 -23.78
CA MET A 508 29.68 -2.27 -24.31
C MET A 508 30.25 -3.23 -25.33
N GLU A 509 30.08 -4.53 -25.12
CA GLU A 509 30.55 -5.58 -26.04
C GLU A 509 29.66 -6.83 -26.00
N PHE A 510 29.79 -7.74 -26.97
CA PHE A 510 29.07 -9.02 -26.89
C PHE A 510 29.56 -9.89 -25.75
N ALA A 511 28.61 -10.51 -25.03
CA ALA A 511 28.93 -11.42 -23.93
C ALA A 511 29.79 -12.61 -24.39
N TYR A 512 29.53 -13.08 -25.62
CA TYR A 512 30.28 -14.14 -26.27
C TYR A 512 30.53 -13.79 -27.73
N LEU A 513 31.81 -13.77 -28.13
CA LEU A 513 32.24 -13.39 -29.48
C LEU A 513 31.75 -14.36 -30.58
N GLY A 514 31.30 -15.57 -30.25
CA GLY A 514 30.81 -16.53 -31.25
C GLY A 514 31.82 -16.78 -32.38
N SER A 515 31.32 -17.22 -33.55
CA SER A 515 32.14 -17.50 -34.74
C SER A 515 32.52 -16.25 -35.54
N SER A 516 31.82 -15.13 -35.37
CA SER A 516 32.17 -13.87 -35.99
C SER A 516 33.08 -13.08 -35.04
N LYS A 517 34.39 -13.06 -35.32
CA LYS A 517 35.39 -12.22 -34.64
C LYS A 517 35.16 -10.71 -34.82
N LYS A 518 33.92 -10.27 -35.08
CA LYS A 518 33.56 -8.90 -35.44
C LYS A 518 33.52 -8.02 -34.21
N ARG A 519 34.06 -6.81 -34.36
CA ARG A 519 34.22 -5.83 -33.29
C ARG A 519 32.88 -5.11 -33.05
N PHE A 520 32.01 -5.68 -32.21
CA PHE A 520 30.97 -4.90 -31.53
C PHE A 520 31.53 -4.54 -30.15
N ARG A 521 32.29 -3.46 -30.10
CA ARG A 521 32.88 -2.93 -28.87
C ARG A 521 32.87 -1.42 -28.93
N TYR A 522 32.15 -0.79 -28.02
CA TYR A 522 32.04 0.66 -27.90
C TYR A 522 32.34 1.06 -26.47
N THR A 523 33.04 2.17 -26.30
CA THR A 523 33.39 2.70 -24.98
C THR A 523 32.80 4.10 -24.86
N PHE A 524 32.16 4.37 -23.74
CA PHE A 524 31.49 5.62 -23.43
C PHE A 524 32.05 6.16 -22.14
N ALA A 525 32.27 7.48 -22.06
CA ALA A 525 32.63 8.11 -20.81
C ALA A 525 31.46 8.00 -19.82
N ALA A 526 31.74 7.64 -18.57
CA ALA A 526 30.75 7.67 -17.51
C ALA A 526 30.32 9.13 -17.21
N PHE A 527 29.06 9.30 -16.85
CA PHE A 527 28.57 10.54 -16.27
C PHE A 527 29.18 10.69 -14.88
N LYS A 528 30.02 11.71 -14.71
CA LYS A 528 30.55 12.09 -13.41
C LYS A 528 29.47 12.93 -12.73
N ASP A 529 28.91 12.43 -11.63
CA ASP A 529 28.12 13.25 -10.71
C ASP A 529 28.89 14.53 -10.43
N GLY A 530 28.23 15.67 -10.63
CA GLY A 530 28.82 16.99 -10.54
C GLY A 530 29.83 17.09 -9.39
N VAL A 531 31.10 17.28 -9.75
CA VAL A 531 31.95 18.18 -8.99
C VAL A 531 31.14 19.47 -8.83
N TYR A 532 30.86 19.84 -7.57
CA TYR A 532 30.53 21.23 -7.25
C TYR A 532 31.79 22.07 -7.40
#